data_AF-A0A967L418-F1
#
_entry.id   AF-A0A967L418-F1
#
_cell.length_a   1.000
_cell.length_b   1.000
_cell.length_c   1.000
_cell.angle_alpha   90.00
_cell.angle_beta   90.00
_cell.angle_gamma   90.00
#
_symmetry.space_group_name_H-M   'P 1'
#
loop_
_entity.id
_entity.type
_entity.pdbx_description
1 polymer ?
#
loop_
_entity_poly.entity_id
_entity_poly.type
_entity_poly.pdbx_seq_one_letter_code
_entity_poly.pdbx_strand_id
1 'polypeptide(L)' 'MVGILVITHRQLAQEFVATAELIVGNMENCIGLSLDPELPVDEL' A
#
# COMPACT_ATOMS: atom_id res chain seq x y z
N MET A 1 -5.91 -9.61 14.99
CA MET A 1 -6.43 -9.13 13.69
C MET A 1 -5.31 -9.35 12.67
N VAL A 2 -5.62 -9.62 11.39
CA VAL A 2 -4.61 -9.84 10.36
C VAL A 2 -4.18 -8.48 9.78
N GLY A 3 -2.88 -8.21 9.73
CA GLY A 3 -2.34 -7.01 9.08
C GLY A 3 -2.28 -7.18 7.56
N ILE A 4 -2.59 -6.13 6.82
CA ILE A 4 -2.59 -6.12 5.35
C ILE A 4 -1.49 -5.16 4.87
N LEU A 5 -0.63 -5.67 4.00
CA LEU A 5 0.40 -4.87 3.33
C LEU A 5 0.15 -4.93 1.82
N VAL A 6 -0.13 -3.79 1.20
CA VAL A 6 -0.31 -3.65 -0.24
C VAL A 6 0.95 -3.04 -0.83
N ILE A 7 1.61 -3.77 -1.73
CA ILE A 7 2.84 -3.32 -2.37
C ILE A 7 2.62 -3.25 -3.88
N THR A 8 2.88 -2.09 -4.47
CA THR A 8 2.77 -1.87 -5.90
C THR A 8 3.88 -0.96 -6.39
N HIS A 9 4.18 -1.00 -7.69
CA HIS A 9 5.01 0.04 -8.29
C HIS A 9 4.32 1.40 -8.23
N ARG A 10 5.10 2.45 -7.94
CA ARG A 10 4.61 3.84 -7.86
C ARG A 10 3.42 3.95 -6.87
N GLN A 11 2.51 4.90 -7.07
CA GLN A 11 1.53 5.33 -6.04
C GLN A 11 0.25 4.48 -5.93
N LEU A 12 0.15 3.35 -6.63
CA LEU A 12 -1.12 2.60 -6.69
C LEU A 12 -1.56 2.07 -5.32
N ALA A 13 -0.64 1.59 -4.49
CA ALA A 13 -0.93 1.03 -3.18
C ALA A 13 -1.55 2.08 -2.23
N GLN A 14 -1.03 3.31 -2.25
CA GLN A 14 -1.56 4.42 -1.44
C GLN A 14 -2.98 4.76 -1.87
N GLU A 15 -3.20 4.94 -3.17
CA GLU A 15 -4.52 5.25 -3.72
C GLU A 15 -5.54 4.13 -3.45
N PHE A 16 -5.08 2.88 -3.47
CA PHE A 16 -5.91 1.72 -3.17
C PHE A 16 -6.36 1.70 -1.71
N VAL A 17 -5.44 1.96 -0.77
CA VAL A 17 -5.77 2.06 0.67
C VAL A 17 -6.67 3.26 0.93
N ALA A 18 -6.36 4.44 0.37
CA ALA A 18 -7.17 5.64 0.53
C ALA A 18 -8.59 5.45 -0.02
N THR A 19 -8.73 4.78 -1.17
CA THR A 19 -10.04 4.45 -1.75
C THR A 19 -10.80 3.46 -0.86
N ALA A 20 -10.13 2.45 -0.31
CA ALA A 20 -10.76 1.54 0.63
C ALA A 20 -11.24 2.28 1.89
N GLU A 21 -10.41 3.14 2.47
CA GLU A 21 -10.77 3.95 3.64
C GLU A 21 -11.96 4.88 3.37
N LEU A 22 -12.04 5.45 2.16
CA LEU A 22 -13.19 6.26 1.74
C LEU A 22 -14.50 5.45 1.76
N ILE A 23 -14.46 4.17 1.41
CA ILE A 23 -15.63 3.30 1.30
C ILE A 23 -16.04 2.72 2.65
N VAL A 24 -15.07 2.19 3.42
CA VAL A 24 -15.33 1.41 4.63
C VAL A 24 -15.03 2.16 5.94
N GLY A 25 -14.46 3.37 5.85
CA GLY A 25 -13.94 4.11 7.00
C GLY A 25 -12.49 3.76 7.33
N ASN A 26 -11.98 4.28 8.45
CA ASN A 26 -10.59 4.15 8.86
C ASN A 26 -10.12 2.68 8.95
N MET A 27 -8.92 2.38 8.43
CA MET A 27 -8.35 1.04 8.39
C MET A 27 -6.97 0.96 9.09
N GLU A 28 -6.98 0.82 10.43
CA GLU A 28 -5.75 0.88 11.25
C GLU A 28 -4.68 -0.19 10.95
N ASN A 29 -5.06 -1.32 10.34
CA ASN A 29 -4.16 -2.46 10.08
C ASN A 29 -3.89 -2.69 8.58
N CYS A 30 -4.01 -1.63 7.76
CA CYS A 30 -3.75 -1.70 6.31
C CYS A 30 -2.75 -0.62 5.89
N ILE A 31 -1.64 -1.02 5.27
CA ILE A 31 -0.58 -0.11 4.85
C ILE A 31 -0.30 -0.30 3.35
N GLY A 32 -0.19 0.81 2.62
CA GLY A 32 0.24 0.83 1.23
C GLY A 32 1.69 1.27 1.09
N LEU A 33 2.51 0.49 0.39
CA LEU A 33 3.90 0.81 0.06
C LEU A 33 4.09 0.95 -1.45
N SER A 34 4.77 2.04 -1.83
CA SER A 34 5.21 2.29 -3.20
C SER A 34 6.59 1.67 -3.38
N LEU A 35 6.73 0.89 -4.44
CA LEU A 35 7.99 0.31 -4.88
C LEU A 35 8.52 1.13 -6.06
N ASP A 36 9.77 1.59 -5.98
CA ASP A 36 10.40 2.26 -7.11
C ASP A 36 10.88 1.19 -8.10
N PRO A 37 10.34 1.13 -9.33
CA PRO A 37 10.79 0.15 -10.33
C PRO A 37 12.26 0.30 -10.74
N GLU A 38 12.89 1.43 -10.41
CA GLU A 38 14.31 1.67 -10.67
C GLU A 38 15.21 1.11 -9.57
N LEU A 39 14.66 0.75 -8.40
CA LEU A 39 15.39 0.09 -7.33
C LEU A 39 15.51 -1.42 -7.59
N PRO A 40 16.72 -2.00 -7.44
CA PRO A 40 16.88 -3.44 -7.41
C PRO A 40 16.12 -4.05 -6.23
N VAL A 41 15.66 -5.29 -6.39
CA VAL A 41 14.81 -5.98 -5.39
C VAL A 41 15.53 -6.16 -4.05
N ASP A 42 16.84 -6.27 -4.10
CA ASP A 42 17.77 -6.40 -2.99
C ASP A 42 17.97 -5.09 -2.19
N GLU A 43 17.47 -3.95 -2.70
CA GLU A 43 17.49 -2.64 -2.03
C GLU A 43 16.11 -2.20 -1.50
N LEU A 44 15.13 -3.13 -1.46
CA LEU A 44 13.76 -2.90 -0.96
C LEU A 44 13.58 -3.08 0.55
#